data_AF-A0A954J2Y2-F1
#
_entry.id   AF-A0A954J2Y2-F1
#
_cell.length_a   1.000
_cell.length_b   1.000
_cell.length_c   1.000
_cell.angle_alpha   90.00
_cell.angle_beta   90.00
_cell.angle_gamma   90.00
#
_symmetry.space_group_name_H-M   'P 1'
#
loop_
_entity.id
_entity.type
_entity.pdbx_description
1 polymer ?
#
loop_
_entity_poly.entity_id
_entity_poly.type
_entity_poly.pdbx_seq_one_letter_code
_entity_poly.pdbx_strand_id
1 'polypeptide(L)'
;MKKTLGTSFLLFACAAGALAQGGPPPPPPPPPPVPPPGPGPVTVPVPPQNPITVEKAALGKVLFWDEQLSSTGLTACGTCHISSAGGGDPRVADPTIFSTNPGPDGVFGTFDDVQASPGVPRSAADGSYVFDTSYGLNIQVTPRKAPSSMNAGATPSLFWDGRAQGPFADPVTGTVLIPLGAALENQALGPPLSEAEMGHEFRDWTEALAKLQVVKPLDLASDVPLALEQWIAGRSYPELFQEVFGDSTLTAGRVAMAIATYERTLLSDQTPDDAFRNGNPAALSPLEAQGRQLFYGPIGCGNCHSGVYFSDNVFHYIGVRPQGEDQGRFNVTGVAGDRGAMRTPGLRNVGLRGPYFHNGSAATLEEVVAFYNRGGDFNGPNKSPLIRPLGLTLQQQQAIVAYLRTGLTDPRVAQELPPFDRVTLFTEDPTLGGTTYGAGTSGSGGETPRMICYEAPSLGNPNFTLAVDRALGGANAMLLVSTRSMPGGVPFGGATSFVSTSTGRQRLFSAGQLQGIGNGQGYGSLSLALPASAFYDGVELYAQWFVVDPGATNGVAASEAVRFTLY
;
A
#
# COMPACT_ATOMS: atom_id res chain seq x y z
N MET A 1 91.48 42.53 -24.92
CA MET A 1 90.05 42.92 -24.79
C MET A 1 89.23 42.01 -25.70
N LYS A 2 88.47 41.08 -25.10
CA LYS A 2 87.40 40.26 -25.69
C LYS A 2 87.01 39.24 -24.62
N LYS A 3 85.84 39.39 -24.01
CA LYS A 3 85.20 38.33 -23.21
C LYS A 3 83.75 38.26 -23.63
N THR A 4 83.49 37.32 -24.52
CA THR A 4 82.18 36.78 -24.88
C THR A 4 81.77 35.78 -23.80
N LEU A 5 80.56 35.94 -23.26
CA LEU A 5 79.95 35.04 -22.27
C LEU A 5 79.62 33.70 -22.91
N GLY A 6 80.13 32.62 -22.30
CA GLY A 6 79.76 31.24 -22.60
C GLY A 6 78.86 30.69 -21.48
N THR A 7 77.78 30.05 -21.90
CA THR A 7 76.73 29.40 -21.12
C THR A 7 77.27 28.18 -20.36
N SER A 8 77.05 28.13 -19.04
CA SER A 8 77.27 26.94 -18.20
C SER A 8 75.95 26.48 -17.58
N PHE A 9 75.61 25.23 -17.87
CA PHE A 9 74.53 24.44 -17.25
C PHE A 9 74.76 24.28 -15.74
N LEU A 10 73.74 24.59 -14.93
CA LEU A 10 73.67 24.23 -13.52
C LEU A 10 72.48 23.26 -13.32
N LEU A 11 72.79 22.04 -12.90
CA LEU A 11 71.82 21.05 -12.42
C LEU A 11 71.11 21.61 -11.16
N PHE A 12 69.80 21.79 -11.23
CA PHE A 12 68.96 21.95 -10.05
C PHE A 12 68.40 20.59 -9.64
N ALA A 13 68.75 20.14 -8.44
CA ALA A 13 68.13 18.99 -7.79
C ALA A 13 66.70 19.37 -7.36
N CYS A 14 65.69 18.70 -7.90
CA CYS A 14 64.32 18.76 -7.41
C CYS A 14 64.23 18.03 -6.06
N ALA A 15 64.14 18.78 -4.97
CA ALA A 15 63.67 18.25 -3.69
C ALA A 15 62.14 18.06 -3.78
N ALA A 16 61.70 16.80 -3.82
CA ALA A 16 60.29 16.47 -3.69
C ALA A 16 59.82 16.77 -2.26
N GLY A 17 59.11 17.88 -2.07
CA GLY A 17 58.33 18.14 -0.86
C GLY A 17 57.15 17.18 -0.81
N ALA A 18 57.17 16.20 0.09
CA ALA A 18 56.02 15.39 0.42
C ALA A 18 54.97 16.30 1.08
N LEU A 19 54.00 16.77 0.30
CA LEU A 19 52.75 17.29 0.85
C LEU A 19 52.01 16.10 1.44
N ALA A 20 52.04 15.99 2.77
CA ALA A 20 51.15 15.09 3.49
C ALA A 20 49.71 15.46 3.11
N GLN A 21 49.07 14.62 2.29
CA GLN A 21 47.63 14.66 2.13
C GLN A 21 47.05 14.35 3.50
N GLY A 22 46.60 15.38 4.21
CA GLY A 22 45.80 15.20 5.40
C GLY A 22 44.63 14.29 5.02
N GLY A 23 44.51 13.16 5.71
CA GLY A 23 43.37 12.28 5.53
C GLY A 23 42.06 13.06 5.69
N PRO A 24 40.93 12.51 5.20
CA PRO A 24 39.63 13.13 5.41
C PRO A 24 39.48 13.50 6.89
N PRO A 25 38.96 14.70 7.20
CA PRO A 25 38.80 15.13 8.58
C PRO A 25 38.04 14.05 9.37
N PRO A 26 38.40 13.82 10.64
CA PRO A 26 37.66 12.88 11.47
C PRO A 26 36.17 13.25 11.44
N PRO A 27 35.27 12.26 11.42
CA PRO A 27 33.85 12.54 11.40
C PRO A 27 33.49 13.45 12.57
N PRO A 28 32.58 14.41 12.36
CA PRO A 28 32.17 15.31 13.43
C PRO A 28 31.70 14.51 14.65
N PRO A 29 31.96 15.00 15.88
CA PRO A 29 31.47 14.34 17.08
C PRO A 29 29.94 14.18 17.00
N PRO A 30 29.38 13.10 17.57
CA PRO A 30 27.94 12.91 17.56
C PRO A 30 27.23 14.13 18.16
N PRO A 31 26.07 14.52 17.62
CA PRO A 31 25.27 15.58 18.23
C PRO A 31 24.92 15.22 19.67
N PRO A 32 24.67 16.24 20.52
CA PRO A 32 24.32 16.00 21.91
C PRO A 32 23.01 15.18 22.01
N PRO A 33 22.83 14.37 23.07
CA PRO A 33 21.58 13.67 23.33
C PRO A 33 20.38 14.63 23.31
N VAL A 34 19.28 14.21 22.68
CA VAL A 34 18.03 14.96 22.70
C VAL A 34 17.25 14.56 23.95
N PRO A 35 16.75 15.52 24.76
CA PRO A 35 15.94 15.17 25.92
C PRO A 35 14.70 14.40 25.46
N PRO A 36 14.29 13.35 26.21
CA PRO A 36 13.03 12.69 25.94
C PRO A 36 11.88 13.70 26.00
N PRO A 37 10.80 13.52 25.23
CA PRO A 37 9.65 14.40 25.30
C PRO A 37 9.07 14.38 26.72
N GLY A 38 8.63 15.56 27.19
CA GLY A 38 7.92 15.69 28.46
C GLY A 38 6.53 15.06 28.42
N PRO A 39 5.80 15.06 29.55
CA PRO A 39 4.37 14.75 29.55
C PRO A 39 3.62 15.79 28.70
N GLY A 40 2.61 15.36 27.97
CA GLY A 40 1.79 16.25 27.16
C GLY A 40 0.84 15.51 26.23
N PRO A 41 -0.29 16.14 25.88
CA PRO A 41 -1.27 15.52 25.00
C PRO A 41 -0.69 15.34 23.59
N VAL A 42 -1.11 14.27 22.93
CA VAL A 42 -0.89 14.05 21.50
C VAL A 42 -1.95 14.88 20.78
N THR A 43 -1.54 15.95 20.07
CA THR A 43 -2.46 16.91 19.43
C THR A 43 -2.27 17.00 17.93
N VAL A 44 -3.36 17.13 17.19
CA VAL A 44 -3.35 17.18 15.73
C VAL A 44 -3.69 18.57 15.22
N PRO A 45 -2.95 19.12 14.24
CA PRO A 45 -3.38 20.34 13.54
C PRO A 45 -4.71 20.13 12.81
N VAL A 46 -5.68 21.01 13.09
CA VAL A 46 -7.00 21.02 12.45
C VAL A 46 -7.14 22.29 11.61
N PRO A 47 -7.24 22.20 10.28
CA PRO A 47 -7.51 23.35 9.45
C PRO A 47 -8.89 23.95 9.78
N PRO A 48 -9.03 25.28 9.91
CA PRO A 48 -10.32 25.91 10.22
C PRO A 48 -11.43 25.59 9.20
N GLN A 49 -11.05 25.36 7.94
CA GLN A 49 -11.97 25.01 6.85
C GLN A 49 -12.45 23.55 6.90
N ASN A 50 -11.76 22.69 7.66
CA ASN A 50 -12.15 21.30 7.85
C ASN A 50 -12.16 20.92 9.34
N PRO A 51 -13.10 21.49 10.13
CA PRO A 51 -13.22 21.16 11.54
C PRO A 51 -13.65 19.70 11.71
N ILE A 52 -13.16 19.09 12.79
CA ILE A 52 -13.54 17.72 13.19
C ILE A 52 -14.93 17.78 13.83
N THR A 53 -15.89 17.05 13.25
CA THR A 53 -17.21 16.76 13.83
C THR A 53 -17.41 15.26 13.87
N VAL A 54 -18.30 14.78 14.75
CA VAL A 54 -18.56 13.33 14.92
C VAL A 54 -19.08 12.73 13.62
N GLU A 55 -20.04 13.41 12.98
CA GLU A 55 -20.71 12.97 11.76
C GLU A 55 -19.74 12.98 10.57
N LYS A 56 -18.81 13.93 10.51
CA LYS A 56 -17.81 13.99 9.43
C LYS A 56 -16.73 12.92 9.62
N ALA A 57 -16.33 12.65 10.86
CA ALA A 57 -15.44 11.54 11.18
C ALA A 57 -16.11 10.19 10.86
N ALA A 58 -17.42 10.05 11.13
CA ALA A 58 -18.17 8.86 10.75
C ALA A 58 -18.23 8.69 9.22
N LEU A 59 -18.57 9.75 8.47
CA LEU A 59 -18.52 9.72 7.00
C LEU A 59 -17.12 9.39 6.47
N GLY A 60 -16.07 9.96 7.07
CA GLY A 60 -14.69 9.64 6.75
C GLY A 60 -14.35 8.17 7.01
N LYS A 61 -14.84 7.60 8.12
CA LYS A 61 -14.68 6.19 8.46
C LYS A 61 -15.36 5.29 7.43
N VAL A 62 -16.59 5.61 7.04
CA VAL A 62 -17.30 4.93 5.95
C VAL A 62 -16.43 4.92 4.69
N LEU A 63 -16.03 6.09 4.19
CA LEU A 63 -15.25 6.21 2.96
C LEU A 63 -13.86 5.52 3.03
N PHE A 64 -13.21 5.54 4.20
CA PHE A 64 -11.90 4.92 4.40
C PHE A 64 -11.96 3.39 4.30
N TRP A 65 -13.07 2.78 4.72
CA TRP A 65 -13.27 1.34 4.76
C TRP A 65 -14.14 0.80 3.61
N ASP A 66 -14.70 1.65 2.76
CA ASP A 66 -15.58 1.23 1.66
C ASP A 66 -14.76 0.84 0.41
N GLU A 67 -14.69 -0.46 0.12
CA GLU A 67 -13.97 -0.97 -1.05
C GLU A 67 -14.61 -0.51 -2.37
N GLN A 68 -15.86 -0.03 -2.35
CA GLN A 68 -16.53 0.50 -3.53
C GLN A 68 -15.93 1.82 -4.02
N LEU A 69 -15.04 2.47 -3.22
CA LEU A 69 -14.25 3.60 -3.69
C LEU A 69 -13.24 3.20 -4.78
N SER A 70 -12.71 1.97 -4.77
CA SER A 70 -11.90 1.46 -5.88
C SER A 70 -12.74 1.16 -7.12
N SER A 71 -12.10 1.02 -8.28
CA SER A 71 -12.77 0.64 -9.53
C SER A 71 -13.38 -0.75 -9.40
N THR A 72 -12.61 -1.70 -8.85
CA THR A 72 -12.94 -3.13 -8.74
C THR A 72 -13.86 -3.50 -7.57
N GLY A 73 -14.04 -2.61 -6.60
CA GLY A 73 -14.80 -2.93 -5.39
C GLY A 73 -14.06 -3.86 -4.41
N LEU A 74 -12.75 -4.07 -4.59
CA LEU A 74 -11.93 -4.98 -3.75
C LEU A 74 -10.80 -4.28 -2.99
N THR A 75 -10.80 -2.95 -2.94
CA THR A 75 -9.73 -2.22 -2.24
C THR A 75 -10.28 -0.93 -1.65
N ALA A 76 -10.06 -0.75 -0.35
CA ALA A 76 -10.32 0.46 0.39
C ALA A 76 -9.00 1.05 0.90
N CYS A 77 -9.02 2.23 1.51
CA CYS A 77 -7.87 2.73 2.26
C CYS A 77 -7.49 1.73 3.36
N GLY A 78 -8.50 1.18 4.04
CA GLY A 78 -8.37 0.16 5.07
C GLY A 78 -7.69 -1.14 4.62
N THR A 79 -7.73 -1.49 3.33
CA THR A 79 -7.07 -2.70 2.81
C THR A 79 -5.54 -2.64 2.98
N CYS A 80 -4.95 -1.45 2.84
CA CYS A 80 -3.51 -1.22 3.00
C CYS A 80 -3.14 -0.63 4.38
N HIS A 81 -4.13 -0.16 5.15
CA HIS A 81 -3.91 0.62 6.38
C HIS A 81 -4.70 0.03 7.55
N ILE A 82 -4.28 -1.15 8.01
CA ILE A 82 -4.98 -1.92 9.03
C ILE A 82 -4.59 -1.46 10.44
N SER A 83 -5.58 -1.21 11.30
CA SER A 83 -5.38 -0.75 12.68
C SER A 83 -4.47 -1.67 13.48
N SER A 84 -4.77 -2.97 13.54
CA SER A 84 -3.95 -3.97 14.26
C SER A 84 -2.52 -4.11 13.74
N ALA A 85 -2.24 -3.66 12.50
CA ALA A 85 -0.90 -3.57 11.91
C ALA A 85 -0.26 -2.17 12.11
N GLY A 86 -0.70 -1.41 13.10
CA GLY A 86 -0.22 -0.06 13.38
C GLY A 86 -0.49 0.93 12.24
N GLY A 87 -1.58 0.73 11.48
CA GLY A 87 -1.95 1.53 10.31
C GLY A 87 -1.13 1.25 9.05
N GLY A 88 -0.33 0.17 9.04
CA GLY A 88 0.40 -0.30 7.86
C GLY A 88 -0.30 -1.49 7.18
N ASP A 89 0.33 -2.00 6.14
CA ASP A 89 -0.17 -3.14 5.36
C ASP A 89 0.43 -4.46 5.86
N PRO A 90 -0.35 -5.34 6.52
CA PRO A 90 0.14 -6.63 6.99
C PRO A 90 0.32 -7.66 5.87
N ARG A 91 -0.34 -7.47 4.71
CA ARG A 91 -0.30 -8.41 3.59
C ARG A 91 1.10 -8.53 2.99
N VAL A 92 1.95 -7.52 3.18
CA VAL A 92 3.36 -7.54 2.76
C VAL A 92 4.17 -8.61 3.51
N ALA A 93 3.77 -8.99 4.71
CA ALA A 93 4.42 -10.04 5.49
C ALA A 93 3.80 -11.43 5.27
N ASP A 94 2.68 -11.53 4.56
CA ASP A 94 1.97 -12.79 4.34
C ASP A 94 2.61 -13.56 3.19
N PRO A 95 3.19 -14.76 3.44
CA PRO A 95 3.85 -15.55 2.39
C PRO A 95 2.86 -16.12 1.36
N THR A 96 1.56 -16.06 1.62
CA THR A 96 0.51 -16.50 0.68
C THR A 96 0.07 -15.38 -0.26
N ILE A 97 0.46 -14.13 0.01
CA ILE A 97 0.14 -12.96 -0.80
C ILE A 97 1.37 -12.48 -1.54
N PHE A 98 1.26 -12.34 -2.86
CA PHE A 98 2.33 -11.79 -3.67
C PHE A 98 2.49 -10.28 -3.40
N SER A 99 3.66 -9.88 -2.88
CA SER A 99 3.94 -8.51 -2.43
C SER A 99 5.31 -7.98 -2.89
N THR A 100 5.90 -8.61 -3.93
CA THR A 100 7.14 -8.15 -4.55
C THR A 100 6.85 -7.19 -5.69
N ASN A 101 7.50 -6.02 -5.69
CA ASN A 101 7.60 -5.13 -6.84
C ASN A 101 9.01 -5.28 -7.45
N PRO A 102 9.13 -5.42 -8.78
CA PRO A 102 10.39 -5.74 -9.45
C PRO A 102 11.37 -4.56 -9.52
N GLY A 103 11.05 -3.44 -8.86
CA GLY A 103 11.91 -2.27 -8.88
C GLY A 103 12.00 -1.57 -10.24
N PRO A 104 12.91 -0.59 -10.35
CA PRO A 104 13.13 0.18 -11.57
C PRO A 104 13.54 -0.61 -12.82
N ASP A 105 14.20 -1.77 -12.67
CA ASP A 105 14.61 -2.58 -13.84
C ASP A 105 13.47 -3.42 -14.44
N GLY A 106 12.38 -3.61 -13.70
CA GLY A 106 11.19 -4.34 -14.12
C GLY A 106 11.35 -5.86 -14.15
N VAL A 107 12.43 -6.40 -13.58
CA VAL A 107 12.78 -7.82 -13.58
C VAL A 107 12.71 -8.39 -12.15
N PHE A 108 11.83 -9.36 -11.91
CA PHE A 108 11.76 -10.03 -10.61
C PHE A 108 13.01 -10.85 -10.27
N GLY A 109 13.31 -10.93 -8.98
CA GLY A 109 14.41 -11.73 -8.44
C GLY A 109 15.77 -11.03 -8.54
N THR A 110 15.78 -9.73 -8.80
CA THR A 110 16.96 -8.88 -8.80
C THR A 110 17.11 -8.17 -7.44
N PHE A 111 18.15 -7.35 -7.32
CA PHE A 111 18.50 -6.72 -6.05
C PHE A 111 17.65 -5.47 -5.73
N ASP A 112 17.06 -4.84 -6.74
CA ASP A 112 16.21 -3.64 -6.60
C ASP A 112 14.73 -3.96 -6.35
N ASP A 113 14.37 -5.25 -6.32
CA ASP A 113 13.09 -5.76 -5.83
C ASP A 113 12.76 -5.16 -4.45
N VAL A 114 11.50 -4.79 -4.26
CA VAL A 114 10.99 -4.29 -2.98
C VAL A 114 9.80 -5.08 -2.51
N GLN A 115 9.65 -5.17 -1.18
CA GLN A 115 8.47 -5.74 -0.54
C GLN A 115 7.51 -4.61 -0.20
N ALA A 116 6.36 -4.56 -0.86
CA ALA A 116 5.46 -3.42 -0.81
C ALA A 116 3.99 -3.83 -0.92
N SER A 117 3.11 -2.84 -0.86
CA SER A 117 1.67 -3.06 -0.70
C SER A 117 1.04 -3.54 -2.01
N PRO A 118 0.35 -4.70 -2.02
CA PRO A 118 -0.45 -5.15 -3.15
C PRO A 118 -1.67 -4.23 -3.35
N GLY A 119 -1.96 -3.84 -4.58
CA GLY A 119 -3.14 -3.04 -4.93
C GLY A 119 -4.12 -3.81 -5.80
N VAL A 120 -4.36 -3.32 -7.02
CA VAL A 120 -5.33 -3.88 -7.97
C VAL A 120 -4.65 -4.42 -9.23
N PRO A 121 -5.25 -5.38 -9.95
CA PRO A 121 -4.82 -5.70 -11.31
C PRO A 121 -5.01 -4.47 -12.22
N ARG A 122 -4.16 -4.35 -13.22
CA ARG A 122 -4.31 -3.30 -14.22
C ARG A 122 -5.60 -3.56 -15.02
N SER A 123 -6.43 -2.54 -15.17
CA SER A 123 -7.75 -2.66 -15.81
C SER A 123 -8.06 -1.44 -16.65
N ALA A 124 -8.82 -1.62 -17.73
CA ALA A 124 -9.32 -0.55 -18.56
C ALA A 124 -10.59 0.09 -17.95
N ALA A 125 -11.02 1.22 -18.50
CA ALA A 125 -12.20 1.94 -18.03
C ALA A 125 -13.51 1.14 -18.13
N ASP A 126 -13.58 0.12 -19.00
CA ASP A 126 -14.72 -0.79 -19.11
C ASP A 126 -14.67 -1.96 -18.11
N GLY A 127 -13.67 -1.99 -17.22
CA GLY A 127 -13.45 -3.05 -16.23
C GLY A 127 -12.60 -4.22 -16.74
N SER A 128 -12.37 -4.33 -18.05
CA SER A 128 -11.58 -5.43 -18.60
C SER A 128 -10.13 -5.40 -18.10
N TYR A 129 -9.58 -6.57 -17.74
CA TYR A 129 -8.18 -6.62 -17.29
C TYR A 129 -7.22 -6.44 -18.45
N VAL A 130 -6.24 -5.57 -18.21
CA VAL A 130 -5.16 -5.21 -19.13
C VAL A 130 -3.89 -5.91 -18.68
N PHE A 131 -3.13 -6.44 -19.63
CA PHE A 131 -1.86 -7.09 -19.33
C PHE A 131 -0.79 -6.08 -18.94
N ASP A 132 -0.27 -6.23 -17.74
CA ASP A 132 0.90 -5.51 -17.28
C ASP A 132 2.19 -6.25 -17.68
N THR A 133 3.22 -5.51 -18.08
CA THR A 133 4.48 -6.10 -18.55
C THR A 133 5.24 -6.85 -17.46
N SER A 134 5.08 -6.45 -16.21
CA SER A 134 5.69 -7.11 -15.06
C SER A 134 4.71 -8.12 -14.44
N TYR A 135 3.48 -7.69 -14.17
CA TYR A 135 2.54 -8.50 -13.38
C TYR A 135 1.62 -9.43 -14.21
N GLY A 136 1.62 -9.31 -15.54
CA GLY A 136 0.65 -9.99 -16.40
C GLY A 136 -0.77 -9.55 -16.05
N LEU A 137 -1.66 -10.50 -15.75
CA LEU A 137 -3.01 -10.21 -15.24
C LEU A 137 -3.11 -10.28 -13.70
N ASN A 138 -1.99 -10.42 -12.99
CA ASN A 138 -2.02 -10.46 -11.52
C ASN A 138 -2.14 -9.04 -10.92
N ILE A 139 -2.39 -9.00 -9.61
CA ILE A 139 -2.37 -7.76 -8.82
C ILE A 139 -1.01 -7.07 -8.93
N GLN A 140 -1.04 -5.75 -9.15
CA GLN A 140 0.16 -4.91 -9.11
C GLN A 140 0.61 -4.67 -7.67
N VAL A 141 1.91 -4.48 -7.48
CA VAL A 141 2.49 -4.13 -6.17
C VAL A 141 3.06 -2.73 -6.27
N THR A 142 2.71 -1.88 -5.31
CA THR A 142 3.20 -0.49 -5.24
C THR A 142 4.73 -0.42 -5.14
N PRO A 143 5.38 0.69 -5.56
CA PRO A 143 6.84 0.82 -5.48
C PRO A 143 7.37 1.12 -4.07
N ARG A 144 6.47 1.35 -3.09
CA ARG A 144 6.80 1.59 -1.69
C ARG A 144 5.76 0.95 -0.79
N LYS A 145 6.20 0.42 0.35
CA LYS A 145 5.28 -0.06 1.39
C LYS A 145 4.43 1.09 1.93
N ALA A 146 3.14 0.83 2.15
CA ALA A 146 2.22 1.78 2.75
C ALA A 146 2.76 2.30 4.11
N PRO A 147 2.90 3.63 4.30
CA PRO A 147 3.25 4.20 5.59
C PRO A 147 2.09 4.03 6.59
N SER A 148 2.37 4.21 7.88
CA SER A 148 1.32 4.17 8.90
C SER A 148 0.31 5.31 8.72
N SER A 149 -0.98 4.98 8.74
CA SER A 149 -2.09 5.94 8.86
C SER A 149 -2.29 6.45 10.29
N MET A 150 -1.75 5.75 11.30
CA MET A 150 -1.89 6.13 12.71
C MET A 150 -1.13 7.42 12.98
N ASN A 151 -1.79 8.36 13.67
CA ASN A 151 -1.28 9.69 13.97
C ASN A 151 -0.88 10.51 12.72
N ALA A 152 -1.24 10.10 11.50
CA ALA A 152 -0.82 10.75 10.26
C ALA A 152 -1.28 12.21 10.19
N GLY A 153 -2.40 12.56 10.81
CA GLY A 153 -2.89 13.95 10.86
C GLY A 153 -1.92 14.94 11.52
N ALA A 154 -0.98 14.48 12.34
CA ALA A 154 0.04 15.34 12.95
C ALA A 154 1.22 15.64 12.01
N THR A 155 1.25 15.03 10.83
CA THR A 155 2.33 15.15 9.85
C THR A 155 2.06 16.33 8.90
N PRO A 156 3.00 17.28 8.74
CA PRO A 156 2.81 18.45 7.86
C PRO A 156 2.93 18.13 6.36
N SER A 157 3.59 17.03 5.99
CA SER A 157 3.72 16.55 4.61
C SER A 157 3.66 15.02 4.56
N LEU A 158 2.73 14.47 3.80
CA LEU A 158 2.43 13.04 3.74
C LEU A 158 3.07 12.34 2.55
N PHE A 159 2.97 11.01 2.56
CA PHE A 159 3.82 10.05 1.85
C PHE A 159 5.29 10.04 2.33
N TRP A 160 6.06 9.07 1.85
CA TRP A 160 7.48 8.94 2.20
C TRP A 160 8.33 10.11 1.68
N ASP A 161 7.98 10.69 0.54
CA ASP A 161 8.69 11.80 -0.13
C ASP A 161 8.13 13.19 0.22
N GLY A 162 6.98 13.25 0.90
CA GLY A 162 6.34 14.49 1.31
C GLY A 162 5.58 15.19 0.19
N ARG A 163 5.17 14.48 -0.87
CA ARG A 163 4.48 15.08 -2.03
C ARG A 163 3.08 15.62 -1.72
N ALA A 164 2.44 15.15 -0.66
CA ALA A 164 1.14 15.67 -0.23
C ALA A 164 1.32 16.71 0.87
N GLN A 165 1.03 17.97 0.54
CA GLN A 165 1.20 19.15 1.40
C GLN A 165 0.18 20.23 1.00
N GLY A 166 -0.04 21.24 1.86
CA GLY A 166 -0.94 22.36 1.52
C GLY A 166 -0.35 23.34 0.49
N PRO A 167 -1.18 24.16 -0.19
CA PRO A 167 -2.64 24.26 -0.07
C PRO A 167 -3.39 23.05 -0.65
N PHE A 168 -4.68 22.95 -0.37
CA PHE A 168 -5.58 21.96 -0.96
C PHE A 168 -6.63 22.65 -1.83
N ALA A 169 -6.69 22.23 -3.08
CA ALA A 169 -7.70 22.64 -4.04
C ALA A 169 -8.53 21.42 -4.46
N ASP A 170 -9.82 21.65 -4.72
CA ASP A 170 -10.66 20.64 -5.32
C ASP A 170 -10.10 20.29 -6.72
N PRO A 171 -9.81 19.01 -7.01
CA PRO A 171 -9.10 18.62 -8.22
C PRO A 171 -9.94 18.76 -9.49
N VAL A 172 -11.27 18.88 -9.37
CA VAL A 172 -12.19 19.03 -10.50
C VAL A 172 -12.38 20.51 -10.84
N THR A 173 -12.57 21.35 -9.82
CA THR A 173 -12.87 22.78 -10.04
C THR A 173 -11.66 23.70 -9.96
N GLY A 174 -10.55 23.24 -9.36
CA GLY A 174 -9.37 24.05 -9.06
C GLY A 174 -9.57 25.05 -7.91
N THR A 175 -10.74 25.05 -7.25
CA THR A 175 -11.03 25.96 -6.15
C THR A 175 -10.20 25.60 -4.92
N VAL A 176 -9.43 26.55 -4.38
CA VAL A 176 -8.70 26.35 -3.12
C VAL A 176 -9.69 26.27 -1.96
N LEU A 177 -9.77 25.09 -1.32
CA LEU A 177 -10.66 24.82 -0.20
C LEU A 177 -9.96 25.03 1.15
N ILE A 178 -8.67 24.68 1.24
CA ILE A 178 -7.88 24.83 2.47
C ILE A 178 -6.52 25.45 2.12
N PRO A 179 -6.22 26.68 2.55
CA PRO A 179 -4.99 27.36 2.15
C PRO A 179 -3.73 26.81 2.84
N LEU A 180 -3.84 26.25 4.05
CA LEU A 180 -2.70 25.78 4.84
C LEU A 180 -3.08 24.55 5.67
N GLY A 181 -2.13 23.63 5.89
CA GLY A 181 -2.31 22.48 6.78
C GLY A 181 -3.13 21.32 6.22
N ALA A 182 -3.19 21.18 4.89
CA ALA A 182 -4.08 20.27 4.19
C ALA A 182 -3.38 19.03 3.60
N ALA A 183 -2.44 18.45 4.35
CA ALA A 183 -1.65 17.32 3.87
C ALA A 183 -2.51 16.06 3.68
N LEU A 184 -3.38 15.74 4.66
CA LEU A 184 -4.29 14.59 4.59
C LEU A 184 -5.27 14.73 3.43
N GLU A 185 -5.86 15.90 3.25
CA GLU A 185 -6.80 16.15 2.16
C GLU A 185 -6.15 15.94 0.79
N ASN A 186 -4.91 16.42 0.59
CA ASN A 186 -4.17 16.15 -0.65
C ASN A 186 -3.77 14.68 -0.79
N GLN A 187 -3.41 14.01 0.30
CA GLN A 187 -3.00 12.60 0.27
C GLN A 187 -4.17 11.69 -0.12
N ALA A 188 -5.38 11.96 0.40
CA ALA A 188 -6.57 11.17 0.13
C ALA A 188 -7.03 11.22 -1.34
N LEU A 189 -6.56 12.20 -2.14
CA LEU A 189 -6.95 12.32 -3.55
C LEU A 189 -6.27 11.31 -4.48
N GLY A 190 -5.08 10.81 -4.11
CA GLY A 190 -4.22 10.03 -5.00
C GLY A 190 -4.67 8.57 -5.15
N PRO A 191 -4.74 7.79 -4.05
CA PRO A 191 -4.97 6.35 -4.14
C PRO A 191 -6.22 5.93 -4.94
N PRO A 192 -7.40 6.60 -4.81
CA PRO A 192 -8.59 6.24 -5.59
C PRO A 192 -8.44 6.27 -7.11
N LEU A 193 -7.48 7.06 -7.62
CA LEU A 193 -7.19 7.22 -9.06
C LEU A 193 -5.95 6.45 -9.52
N SER A 194 -5.16 5.93 -8.58
CA SER A 194 -3.90 5.27 -8.88
C SER A 194 -4.15 3.88 -9.45
N GLU A 195 -3.70 3.64 -10.67
CA GLU A 195 -3.87 2.39 -11.43
C GLU A 195 -3.27 1.17 -10.72
N ALA A 196 -2.28 1.39 -9.86
CA ALA A 196 -1.63 0.36 -9.08
C ALA A 196 -2.21 0.19 -7.67
N GLU A 197 -3.06 1.12 -7.20
CA GLU A 197 -3.63 1.10 -5.84
C GLU A 197 -5.14 0.81 -5.86
N MET A 198 -5.96 1.64 -6.51
CA MET A 198 -7.43 1.52 -6.44
C MET A 198 -8.16 1.86 -7.76
N GLY A 199 -7.50 2.43 -8.76
CA GLY A 199 -8.10 2.89 -10.01
C GLY A 199 -7.92 1.93 -11.17
N HIS A 200 -8.76 2.06 -12.20
CA HIS A 200 -8.46 1.57 -13.54
C HIS A 200 -7.66 2.64 -14.30
N GLU A 201 -7.19 2.30 -15.51
CA GLU A 201 -6.51 3.23 -16.40
C GLU A 201 -7.32 4.49 -16.65
N PHE A 202 -6.67 5.64 -16.55
CA PHE A 202 -7.25 6.97 -16.80
C PHE A 202 -8.43 7.35 -15.88
N ARG A 203 -8.64 6.64 -14.77
CA ARG A 203 -9.73 6.96 -13.84
C ARG A 203 -9.63 8.37 -13.32
N ASP A 204 -10.75 9.08 -13.30
CA ASP A 204 -10.83 10.42 -12.70
C ASP A 204 -11.83 10.52 -11.53
N TRP A 205 -11.87 11.69 -10.90
CA TRP A 205 -12.80 11.96 -9.80
C TRP A 205 -14.26 12.04 -10.26
N THR A 206 -14.54 12.35 -11.52
CA THR A 206 -15.92 12.32 -12.05
C THR A 206 -16.49 10.91 -11.99
N GLU A 207 -15.71 9.92 -12.42
CA GLU A 207 -16.08 8.50 -12.39
C GLU A 207 -16.18 7.96 -10.96
N ALA A 208 -15.23 8.30 -10.09
CA ALA A 208 -15.27 7.90 -8.68
C ALA A 208 -16.53 8.43 -7.97
N LEU A 209 -16.88 9.70 -8.19
CA LEU A 209 -18.08 10.32 -7.60
C LEU A 209 -19.35 9.73 -8.21
N ALA A 210 -19.40 9.45 -9.52
CA ALA A 210 -20.54 8.81 -10.16
C ALA A 210 -20.85 7.43 -9.56
N LYS A 211 -19.80 6.64 -9.24
CA LYS A 211 -19.97 5.37 -8.52
C LYS A 211 -20.55 5.57 -7.13
N LEU A 212 -19.98 6.48 -6.32
CA LEU A 212 -20.48 6.79 -4.97
C LEU A 212 -21.92 7.32 -4.95
N GLN A 213 -22.41 7.94 -6.03
CA GLN A 213 -23.79 8.41 -6.10
C GLN A 213 -24.84 7.30 -6.11
N VAL A 214 -24.48 6.10 -6.59
CA VAL A 214 -25.44 5.01 -6.79
C VAL A 214 -25.23 3.82 -5.87
N VAL A 215 -24.04 3.66 -5.30
CA VAL A 215 -23.77 2.59 -4.32
C VAL A 215 -24.29 2.93 -2.93
N LYS A 216 -24.55 1.90 -2.12
CA LYS A 216 -24.84 2.08 -0.70
C LYS A 216 -23.53 2.14 0.10
N PRO A 217 -23.43 3.00 1.12
CA PRO A 217 -22.27 3.03 2.01
C PRO A 217 -22.00 1.66 2.65
N LEU A 218 -20.76 1.17 2.52
CA LEU A 218 -20.28 -0.10 3.12
C LEU A 218 -21.07 -1.35 2.70
N ASP A 219 -21.71 -1.36 1.52
CA ASP A 219 -22.55 -2.49 1.06
C ASP A 219 -21.78 -3.82 0.95
N LEU A 220 -20.47 -3.76 0.72
CA LEU A 220 -19.61 -4.96 0.60
C LEU A 220 -19.00 -5.39 1.95
N ALA A 221 -19.02 -4.53 2.96
CA ALA A 221 -18.37 -4.80 4.23
C ALA A 221 -19.30 -5.52 5.21
N SER A 222 -18.72 -6.27 6.13
CA SER A 222 -19.42 -6.93 7.24
C SER A 222 -18.89 -6.45 8.60
N ASP A 223 -19.51 -6.92 9.69
CA ASP A 223 -19.15 -6.55 11.07
C ASP A 223 -19.04 -5.03 11.30
N VAL A 224 -19.91 -4.25 10.66
CA VAL A 224 -19.91 -2.79 10.78
C VAL A 224 -20.13 -2.41 12.26
N PRO A 225 -19.27 -1.60 12.87
CA PRO A 225 -19.44 -1.20 14.27
C PRO A 225 -20.84 -0.61 14.50
N LEU A 226 -21.55 -1.09 15.53
CA LEU A 226 -22.96 -0.80 15.75
C LEU A 226 -23.31 0.70 15.72
N ALA A 227 -22.44 1.55 16.29
CA ALA A 227 -22.64 3.00 16.27
C ALA A 227 -22.56 3.59 14.85
N LEU A 228 -21.67 3.07 14.00
CA LEU A 228 -21.53 3.47 12.61
C LEU A 228 -22.71 2.97 11.78
N GLU A 229 -23.13 1.72 11.96
CA GLU A 229 -24.28 1.12 11.30
C GLU A 229 -25.58 1.89 11.62
N GLN A 230 -25.82 2.17 12.90
CA GLN A 230 -26.97 2.96 13.37
C GLN A 230 -26.93 4.39 12.86
N TRP A 231 -25.75 5.00 12.71
CA TRP A 231 -25.64 6.31 12.10
C TRP A 231 -25.91 6.27 10.60
N ILE A 232 -25.38 5.29 9.84
CA ILE A 232 -25.68 5.16 8.41
C ILE A 232 -27.17 4.97 8.18
N ALA A 233 -27.83 4.08 8.95
CA ALA A 233 -29.27 3.86 8.93
C ALA A 233 -29.87 3.65 7.53
N GLY A 234 -29.14 2.96 6.64
CA GLY A 234 -29.56 2.68 5.26
C GLY A 234 -29.57 3.88 4.31
N ARG A 235 -29.02 5.02 4.73
CA ARG A 235 -28.95 6.25 3.91
C ARG A 235 -27.91 6.14 2.81
N SER A 236 -28.16 6.84 1.71
CA SER A 236 -27.25 6.97 0.58
C SER A 236 -26.12 7.96 0.87
N TYR A 237 -25.02 7.92 0.08
CA TYR A 237 -23.96 8.91 0.20
C TYR A 237 -24.46 10.37 0.06
N PRO A 238 -25.30 10.74 -0.92
CA PRO A 238 -25.86 12.09 -0.98
C PRO A 238 -26.57 12.55 0.31
N GLU A 239 -27.31 11.66 0.98
CA GLU A 239 -27.97 11.98 2.25
C GLU A 239 -26.96 12.15 3.40
N LEU A 240 -25.92 11.31 3.45
CA LEU A 240 -24.83 11.47 4.43
C LEU A 240 -24.05 12.78 4.20
N PHE A 241 -23.80 13.15 2.94
CA PHE A 241 -23.15 14.43 2.60
C PHE A 241 -24.05 15.63 2.93
N GLN A 242 -25.36 15.51 2.76
CA GLN A 242 -26.32 16.55 3.17
C GLN A 242 -26.27 16.81 4.68
N GLU A 243 -26.16 15.77 5.51
CA GLU A 243 -26.01 15.92 6.97
C GLU A 243 -24.67 16.59 7.31
N VAL A 244 -23.57 16.12 6.72
CA VAL A 244 -22.21 16.50 7.12
C VAL A 244 -21.78 17.87 6.57
N PHE A 245 -22.16 18.17 5.33
CA PHE A 245 -21.73 19.39 4.62
C PHE A 245 -22.88 20.38 4.39
N GLY A 246 -24.11 20.05 4.77
CA GLY A 246 -25.29 20.85 4.46
C GLY A 246 -25.69 20.83 2.99
N ASP A 247 -25.09 19.94 2.18
CA ASP A 247 -25.26 19.86 0.74
C ASP A 247 -25.02 18.42 0.27
N SER A 248 -26.01 17.85 -0.41
CA SER A 248 -25.99 16.47 -0.92
C SER A 248 -25.03 16.23 -2.08
N THR A 249 -24.42 17.28 -2.63
CA THR A 249 -23.51 17.18 -3.78
C THR A 249 -22.20 16.54 -3.34
N LEU A 250 -21.86 15.40 -3.96
CA LEU A 250 -20.55 14.77 -3.79
C LEU A 250 -19.51 15.57 -4.59
N THR A 251 -18.39 15.92 -3.93
CA THR A 251 -17.21 16.51 -4.59
C THR A 251 -15.96 15.80 -4.10
N ALA A 252 -14.92 15.76 -4.93
CA ALA A 252 -13.63 15.20 -4.54
C ALA A 252 -13.07 15.90 -3.30
N GLY A 253 -13.22 17.24 -3.24
CA GLY A 253 -12.91 18.03 -2.07
C GLY A 253 -13.58 17.54 -0.78
N ARG A 254 -14.89 17.27 -0.82
CA ARG A 254 -15.66 16.80 0.35
C ARG A 254 -15.31 15.37 0.75
N VAL A 255 -15.08 14.48 -0.22
CA VAL A 255 -14.61 13.10 0.04
C VAL A 255 -13.27 13.15 0.79
N ALA A 256 -12.29 13.88 0.27
CA ALA A 256 -10.98 14.04 0.89
C ALA A 256 -11.06 14.70 2.28
N MET A 257 -11.89 15.74 2.45
CA MET A 257 -12.10 16.38 3.76
C MET A 257 -12.72 15.44 4.80
N ALA A 258 -13.66 14.57 4.39
CA ALA A 258 -14.24 13.57 5.28
C ALA A 258 -13.21 12.51 5.71
N ILE A 259 -12.49 11.90 4.75
CA ILE A 259 -11.42 10.93 5.03
C ILE A 259 -10.36 11.55 5.95
N ALA A 260 -9.87 12.74 5.61
CA ALA A 260 -8.90 13.46 6.42
C ALA A 260 -9.42 13.79 7.82
N THR A 261 -10.74 13.96 8.00
CA THR A 261 -11.32 14.17 9.33
C THR A 261 -11.25 12.90 10.17
N TYR A 262 -11.59 11.76 9.59
CA TYR A 262 -11.46 10.45 10.24
C TYR A 262 -10.01 10.14 10.61
N GLU A 263 -9.05 10.34 9.71
CA GLU A 263 -7.63 10.08 9.98
C GLU A 263 -7.07 10.94 11.12
N ARG A 264 -7.60 12.17 11.32
CA ARG A 264 -7.25 13.00 12.48
C ARG A 264 -7.76 12.44 13.81
N THR A 265 -8.71 11.51 13.80
CA THR A 265 -9.19 10.81 15.01
C THR A 265 -8.35 9.58 15.37
N LEU A 266 -7.52 9.08 14.45
CA LEU A 266 -6.67 7.90 14.64
C LEU A 266 -5.42 8.24 15.48
N LEU A 267 -5.63 8.67 16.73
CA LEU A 267 -4.59 9.09 17.64
C LEU A 267 -4.23 8.03 18.65
N SER A 268 -3.10 7.36 18.40
CA SER A 268 -2.45 6.53 19.40
C SER A 268 -1.73 7.42 20.41
N ASP A 269 -2.21 7.42 21.65
CA ASP A 269 -1.77 8.29 22.74
C ASP A 269 -1.78 7.59 24.12
N GLN A 270 -1.92 6.26 24.14
CA GLN A 270 -1.97 5.43 25.35
C GLN A 270 -0.96 4.27 25.30
N THR A 271 0.29 4.57 24.92
CA THR A 271 1.38 3.58 24.96
C THR A 271 1.95 3.45 26.38
N PRO A 272 2.70 2.37 26.68
CA PRO A 272 3.48 2.27 27.91
C PRO A 272 4.45 3.44 28.12
N ASP A 273 5.07 3.98 27.05
CA ASP A 273 5.89 5.20 27.14
C ASP A 273 5.06 6.43 27.53
N ASP A 274 3.82 6.56 27.07
CA ASP A 274 2.93 7.65 27.48
C ASP A 274 2.63 7.58 28.98
N ALA A 275 2.29 6.38 29.50
CA ALA A 275 2.09 6.17 30.93
C ALA A 275 3.37 6.43 31.76
N PHE A 276 4.53 6.02 31.24
CA PHE A 276 5.83 6.30 31.85
C PHE A 276 6.10 7.80 31.94
N ARG A 277 5.89 8.55 30.86
CA ARG A 277 6.05 10.01 30.82
C ARG A 277 5.07 10.74 31.73
N ASN A 278 3.88 10.16 31.94
CA ASN A 278 2.86 10.68 32.85
C ASN A 278 3.06 10.24 34.32
N GLY A 279 4.24 9.73 34.67
CA GLY A 279 4.64 9.50 36.07
C GLY A 279 4.42 8.07 36.58
N ASN A 280 4.10 7.10 35.70
CA ASN A 280 4.07 5.69 36.06
C ASN A 280 5.35 4.96 35.61
N PRO A 281 6.43 4.95 36.40
CA PRO A 281 7.69 4.31 36.00
C PRO A 281 7.57 2.79 35.81
N ALA A 282 6.55 2.16 36.41
CA ALA A 282 6.28 0.72 36.26
C ALA A 282 5.58 0.37 34.93
N ALA A 283 5.21 1.37 34.12
CA ALA A 283 4.63 1.14 32.80
C ALA A 283 5.63 0.52 31.81
N LEU A 284 6.94 0.76 32.00
CA LEU A 284 8.00 0.12 31.23
C LEU A 284 8.69 -0.95 32.08
N SER A 285 8.95 -2.10 31.48
CA SER A 285 9.84 -3.10 32.08
C SER A 285 11.28 -2.53 32.20
N PRO A 286 12.14 -3.11 33.07
CA PRO A 286 13.53 -2.66 33.19
C PRO A 286 14.30 -2.66 31.85
N LEU A 287 14.01 -3.64 30.98
CA LEU A 287 14.64 -3.73 29.66
C LEU A 287 14.15 -2.63 28.71
N GLU A 288 12.85 -2.33 28.71
CA GLU A 288 12.27 -1.23 27.93
C GLU A 288 12.76 0.14 28.41
N ALA A 289 12.85 0.34 29.73
CA ALA A 289 13.40 1.56 30.32
C ALA A 289 14.88 1.77 29.95
N GLN A 290 15.67 0.69 29.93
CA GLN A 290 17.04 0.71 29.41
C GLN A 290 17.06 1.06 27.91
N GLY A 291 16.17 0.45 27.12
CA GLY A 291 16.03 0.74 25.69
C GLY A 291 15.71 2.21 25.42
N ARG A 292 14.77 2.77 26.17
CA ARG A 292 14.42 4.20 26.14
C ARG A 292 15.60 5.10 26.48
N GLN A 293 16.38 4.76 27.51
CA GLN A 293 17.57 5.53 27.88
C GLN A 293 18.61 5.51 26.76
N LEU A 294 18.82 4.36 26.11
CA LEU A 294 19.72 4.23 24.96
C LEU A 294 19.21 5.05 23.77
N PHE A 295 17.91 5.00 23.49
CA PHE A 295 17.26 5.67 22.37
C PHE A 295 17.43 7.20 22.38
N TYR A 296 17.22 7.83 23.54
CA TYR A 296 17.42 9.28 23.74
C TYR A 296 18.85 9.66 24.13
N GLY A 297 19.67 8.67 24.47
CA GLY A 297 21.05 8.85 24.88
C GLY A 297 22.02 9.12 23.72
N PRO A 298 23.33 8.98 23.97
CA PRO A 298 24.38 9.28 22.98
C PRO A 298 24.37 8.44 21.69
N ILE A 299 23.57 7.36 21.64
CA ILE A 299 23.36 6.55 20.43
C ILE A 299 22.59 7.35 19.38
N GLY A 300 21.71 8.26 19.80
CA GLY A 300 21.20 9.33 18.94
C GLY A 300 19.98 9.02 18.09
N CYS A 301 19.21 7.96 18.38
CA CYS A 301 17.96 7.67 17.67
C CYS A 301 16.97 8.84 17.78
N GLY A 302 16.91 9.45 18.97
CA GLY A 302 16.09 10.64 19.27
C GLY A 302 16.49 11.91 18.53
N ASN A 303 17.60 11.94 17.77
CA ASN A 303 17.97 13.10 16.95
C ASN A 303 17.00 13.32 15.79
N CYS A 304 16.52 12.23 15.18
CA CYS A 304 15.49 12.29 14.14
C CYS A 304 14.14 11.87 14.71
N HIS A 305 14.10 10.86 15.59
CA HIS A 305 12.86 10.35 16.16
C HIS A 305 12.51 11.03 17.48
N SER A 306 12.23 12.33 17.41
CA SER A 306 12.00 13.21 18.56
C SER A 306 10.52 13.56 18.79
N GLY A 307 10.23 14.23 19.91
CA GLY A 307 8.90 14.74 20.22
C GLY A 307 7.86 13.64 20.52
N VAL A 308 6.60 14.06 20.67
CA VAL A 308 5.50 13.15 21.08
C VAL A 308 5.12 12.12 20.03
N TYR A 309 5.53 12.31 18.76
CA TYR A 309 5.30 11.40 17.64
C TYR A 309 6.53 10.57 17.26
N PHE A 310 7.67 10.79 17.93
CA PHE A 310 8.95 10.13 17.60
C PHE A 310 9.36 10.38 16.14
N SER A 311 9.23 11.64 15.69
CA SER A 311 9.63 12.10 14.37
C SER A 311 9.84 13.62 14.37
N ASP A 312 10.91 14.05 13.71
CA ASP A 312 11.21 15.44 13.36
C ASP A 312 10.48 15.91 12.08
N ASN A 313 9.84 14.99 11.36
CA ASN A 313 9.25 15.18 10.02
C ASN A 313 10.22 15.71 8.95
N VAL A 314 11.53 15.59 9.18
CA VAL A 314 12.57 15.96 8.23
C VAL A 314 12.83 14.79 7.28
N PHE A 315 13.44 15.08 6.13
CA PHE A 315 13.76 14.10 5.10
C PHE A 315 15.23 13.76 5.14
N HIS A 316 15.54 12.47 5.29
CA HIS A 316 16.91 11.99 5.42
C HIS A 316 17.16 10.86 4.42
N TYR A 317 18.33 10.86 3.80
CA TYR A 317 18.86 9.66 3.16
C TYR A 317 19.68 8.88 4.18
N ILE A 318 19.23 7.67 4.52
CA ILE A 318 19.87 6.82 5.53
C ILE A 318 20.60 5.60 4.93
N GLY A 319 20.57 5.43 3.60
CA GLY A 319 21.25 4.32 2.95
C GLY A 319 20.52 2.98 3.02
N VAL A 320 19.18 2.96 2.93
CA VAL A 320 18.39 1.72 2.80
C VAL A 320 18.58 1.07 1.42
N ARG A 321 18.67 1.89 0.37
CA ARG A 321 18.92 1.46 -1.02
C ARG A 321 19.72 2.53 -1.78
N PRO A 322 20.28 2.25 -2.96
CA PRO A 322 20.90 3.25 -3.82
C PRO A 322 19.94 4.40 -4.17
N GLN A 323 20.45 5.63 -4.15
CA GLN A 323 19.66 6.84 -4.42
C GLN A 323 19.16 6.95 -5.87
N GLY A 324 19.74 6.15 -6.77
CA GLY A 324 19.33 6.04 -8.17
C GLY A 324 18.00 5.32 -8.35
N GLU A 325 17.73 4.32 -7.50
CA GLU A 325 16.59 3.42 -7.66
C GLU A 325 15.29 4.02 -7.15
N ASP A 326 15.34 4.78 -6.05
CA ASP A 326 14.23 5.59 -5.57
C ASP A 326 14.74 7.00 -5.26
N GLN A 327 14.31 7.97 -6.07
CA GLN A 327 14.74 9.36 -5.93
C GLN A 327 14.14 10.05 -4.69
N GLY A 328 13.10 9.48 -4.06
CA GLY A 328 12.51 10.02 -2.83
C GLY A 328 12.02 11.46 -3.00
N ARG A 329 12.37 12.30 -2.02
CA ARG A 329 12.00 13.72 -2.01
C ARG A 329 12.53 14.53 -3.19
N PHE A 330 13.60 14.09 -3.86
CA PHE A 330 14.07 14.76 -5.09
C PHE A 330 12.96 14.88 -6.15
N ASN A 331 12.06 13.91 -6.25
CA ASN A 331 10.92 13.97 -7.19
C ASN A 331 9.93 15.09 -6.85
N VAL A 332 9.95 15.60 -5.62
CA VAL A 332 9.10 16.69 -5.16
C VAL A 332 9.80 18.04 -5.28
N THR A 333 11.11 18.11 -4.98
CA THR A 333 11.83 19.38 -4.83
C THR A 333 12.75 19.71 -6.00
N GLY A 334 13.22 18.71 -6.76
CA GLY A 334 14.28 18.86 -7.76
C GLY A 334 15.67 19.19 -7.18
N VAL A 335 15.83 19.21 -5.86
CA VAL A 335 17.08 19.58 -5.19
C VAL A 335 17.97 18.36 -5.03
N ALA A 336 19.17 18.37 -5.63
CA ALA A 336 20.08 17.20 -5.62
C ALA A 336 20.40 16.65 -4.22
N GLY A 337 20.40 17.49 -3.18
CA GLY A 337 20.60 17.09 -1.78
C GLY A 337 19.45 16.29 -1.17
N ASP A 338 18.28 16.25 -1.81
CA ASP A 338 17.11 15.48 -1.36
C ASP A 338 17.03 14.09 -2.00
N ARG A 339 18.04 13.69 -2.78
CA ARG A 339 18.02 12.42 -3.50
C ARG A 339 17.97 11.23 -2.55
N GLY A 340 16.99 10.35 -2.77
CA GLY A 340 16.72 9.19 -1.93
C GLY A 340 16.27 9.53 -0.50
N ALA A 341 16.05 10.82 -0.19
CA ALA A 341 15.64 11.22 1.14
C ALA A 341 14.16 10.89 1.36
N MET A 342 13.88 10.28 2.50
CA MET A 342 12.53 9.93 2.94
C MET A 342 12.24 10.61 4.27
N ARG A 343 10.98 10.94 4.51
CA ARG A 343 10.53 11.53 5.78
C ARG A 343 10.83 10.57 6.91
N THR A 344 11.31 11.09 8.04
CA THR A 344 11.38 10.34 9.30
C THR A 344 9.97 9.88 9.70
N PRO A 345 9.65 8.57 9.70
CA PRO A 345 8.33 8.11 10.09
C PRO A 345 8.16 8.22 11.61
N GLY A 346 6.93 8.45 12.08
CA GLY A 346 6.61 8.31 13.49
C GLY A 346 6.81 6.86 13.97
N LEU A 347 7.22 6.69 15.23
CA LEU A 347 7.50 5.36 15.81
C LEU A 347 6.40 4.83 16.74
N ARG A 348 5.31 5.59 16.95
CA ARG A 348 4.13 5.03 17.61
C ARG A 348 3.65 3.80 16.83
N ASN A 349 3.35 2.72 17.56
CA ASN A 349 2.93 1.42 17.04
C ASN A 349 3.94 0.77 16.08
N VAL A 350 5.23 1.15 16.14
CA VAL A 350 6.25 0.54 15.28
C VAL A 350 6.36 -0.97 15.50
N GLY A 351 6.07 -1.47 16.70
CA GLY A 351 6.05 -2.90 17.00
C GLY A 351 5.04 -3.73 16.21
N LEU A 352 4.03 -3.13 15.59
CA LEU A 352 2.94 -3.82 14.89
C LEU A 352 3.07 -3.84 13.36
N ARG A 353 3.99 -3.05 12.77
CA ARG A 353 3.88 -2.64 11.36
C ARG A 353 4.97 -3.16 10.42
N GLY A 354 5.58 -4.30 10.75
CA GLY A 354 6.53 -4.96 9.86
C GLY A 354 5.92 -5.32 8.49
N PRO A 355 6.74 -5.57 7.46
CA PRO A 355 8.16 -5.20 7.36
C PRO A 355 8.38 -3.67 7.36
N TYR A 356 9.63 -3.25 7.45
CA TYR A 356 10.07 -1.88 7.74
C TYR A 356 10.81 -1.23 6.56
N PHE A 357 11.05 0.08 6.71
CA PHE A 357 11.51 1.00 5.67
C PHE A 357 10.49 1.23 4.55
N HIS A 358 10.79 2.17 3.65
CA HIS A 358 9.92 2.52 2.54
C HIS A 358 9.78 1.41 1.49
N ASN A 359 10.70 0.44 1.50
CA ASN A 359 10.79 -0.68 0.55
C ASN A 359 10.55 -2.06 1.19
N GLY A 360 10.18 -2.12 2.47
CA GLY A 360 9.91 -3.38 3.18
C GLY A 360 11.12 -4.31 3.34
N SER A 361 12.36 -3.83 3.18
CA SER A 361 13.54 -4.71 3.14
C SER A 361 13.97 -5.31 4.48
N ALA A 362 13.40 -4.84 5.60
CA ALA A 362 13.64 -5.43 6.92
C ALA A 362 12.35 -6.05 7.45
N ALA A 363 12.32 -7.37 7.67
CA ALA A 363 11.18 -8.09 8.21
C ALA A 363 10.94 -7.78 9.69
N THR A 364 12.01 -7.53 10.45
CA THR A 364 11.97 -7.44 11.91
C THR A 364 12.58 -6.15 12.47
N LEU A 365 12.20 -5.77 13.69
CA LEU A 365 12.83 -4.65 14.40
C LEU A 365 14.30 -4.93 14.71
N GLU A 366 14.65 -6.19 14.91
CA GLU A 366 16.02 -6.65 15.06
C GLU A 366 16.86 -6.30 13.83
N GLU A 367 16.34 -6.55 12.63
CA GLU A 367 17.00 -6.18 11.37
C GLU A 367 17.11 -4.65 11.21
N VAL A 368 16.09 -3.89 11.62
CA VAL A 368 16.14 -2.42 11.63
C VAL A 368 17.23 -1.92 12.56
N VAL A 369 17.31 -2.43 13.79
CA VAL A 369 18.35 -2.03 14.75
C VAL A 369 19.73 -2.47 14.27
N ALA A 370 19.85 -3.66 13.67
CA ALA A 370 21.09 -4.12 13.06
C ALA A 370 21.52 -3.24 11.88
N PHE A 371 20.58 -2.71 11.09
CA PHE A 371 20.82 -1.77 10.00
C PHE A 371 21.46 -0.48 10.49
N TYR A 372 20.89 0.12 11.52
CA TYR A 372 21.48 1.31 12.13
C TYR A 372 22.82 0.98 12.81
N ASN A 373 22.96 -0.19 13.45
CA ASN A 373 24.18 -0.58 14.13
C ASN A 373 25.40 -0.70 13.20
N ARG A 374 25.18 -1.13 11.94
CA ARG A 374 26.21 -1.19 10.89
C ARG A 374 26.37 0.10 10.07
N GLY A 375 25.55 1.12 10.34
CA GLY A 375 25.64 2.43 9.69
C GLY A 375 24.97 2.51 8.32
N GLY A 376 23.92 1.71 8.09
CA GLY A 376 23.20 1.62 6.81
C GLY A 376 23.92 0.81 5.74
N ASP A 377 23.20 0.43 4.69
CA ASP A 377 23.67 -0.52 3.68
C ASP A 377 24.29 0.16 2.44
N PHE A 378 23.87 1.40 2.16
CA PHE A 378 24.33 2.19 1.03
C PHE A 378 24.90 3.52 1.45
N ASN A 379 25.76 4.08 0.61
CA ASN A 379 26.37 5.40 0.78
C ASN A 379 25.97 6.33 -0.38
N GLY A 380 25.99 7.64 -0.10
CA GLY A 380 25.68 8.69 -1.06
C GLY A 380 26.13 10.06 -0.54
N PRO A 381 26.31 11.06 -1.42
CA PRO A 381 26.88 12.36 -1.05
C PRO A 381 26.06 13.13 0.01
N ASN A 382 24.74 12.89 0.09
CA ASN A 382 23.81 13.49 1.04
C ASN A 382 23.31 12.48 2.09
N LYS A 383 24.02 11.35 2.30
CA LYS A 383 23.71 10.45 3.42
C LYS A 383 23.89 11.21 4.73
N SER A 384 22.90 11.10 5.61
CA SER A 384 22.94 11.80 6.90
C SER A 384 24.19 11.38 7.69
N PRO A 385 25.00 12.34 8.19
CA PRO A 385 26.23 12.03 8.93
C PRO A 385 25.96 11.36 10.29
N LEU A 386 24.70 11.36 10.73
CA LEU A 386 24.26 10.64 11.93
C LEU A 386 24.20 9.13 11.72
N ILE A 387 24.14 8.68 10.46
CA ILE A 387 24.09 7.27 10.10
C ILE A 387 25.52 6.74 9.98
N ARG A 388 25.99 6.14 11.07
CA ARG A 388 27.33 5.59 11.25
C ARG A 388 27.27 4.31 12.08
N PRO A 389 28.28 3.43 12.02
CA PRO A 389 28.34 2.28 12.91
C PRO A 389 28.23 2.70 14.39
N LEU A 390 27.34 2.05 15.12
CA LEU A 390 26.99 2.43 16.50
C LEU A 390 27.74 1.59 17.55
N GLY A 391 28.20 0.39 17.20
CA GLY A 391 28.94 -0.48 18.11
C GLY A 391 28.10 -1.03 19.27
N LEU A 392 26.79 -1.20 19.06
CA LEU A 392 25.85 -1.68 20.08
C LEU A 392 26.11 -3.15 20.42
N THR A 393 26.17 -3.46 21.70
CA THR A 393 26.16 -4.85 22.17
C THR A 393 24.81 -5.51 21.87
N LEU A 394 24.76 -6.85 21.84
CA LEU A 394 23.49 -7.57 21.65
C LEU A 394 22.44 -7.19 22.69
N GLN A 395 22.86 -7.00 23.95
CA GLN A 395 21.97 -6.58 25.04
C GLN A 395 21.38 -5.17 24.80
N GLN A 396 22.19 -4.24 24.30
CA GLN A 396 21.71 -2.89 23.95
C GLN A 396 20.74 -2.92 22.78
N GLN A 397 21.01 -3.73 21.76
CA GLN A 397 20.11 -3.92 20.63
C GLN A 397 18.76 -4.50 21.10
N GLN A 398 18.78 -5.54 21.93
CA GLN A 398 17.59 -6.15 22.53
C GLN A 398 16.78 -5.14 23.37
N ALA A 399 17.45 -4.29 24.15
CA ALA A 399 16.79 -3.26 24.94
C ALA A 399 16.06 -2.24 24.06
N ILE A 400 16.71 -1.75 23.00
CA ILE A 400 16.09 -0.82 22.03
C ILE A 400 14.91 -1.50 21.33
N VAL A 401 15.06 -2.74 20.88
CA VAL A 401 13.98 -3.50 20.24
C VAL A 401 12.79 -3.67 21.18
N ALA A 402 13.02 -4.01 22.46
CA ALA A 402 11.95 -4.12 23.45
C ALA A 402 11.20 -2.79 23.59
N TYR A 403 11.92 -1.67 23.74
CA TYR A 403 11.30 -0.36 23.80
C TYR A 403 10.45 -0.03 22.56
N LEU A 404 10.97 -0.28 21.36
CA LEU A 404 10.24 -0.02 20.11
C LEU A 404 9.01 -0.93 19.96
N ARG A 405 9.13 -2.21 20.32
CA ARG A 405 8.11 -3.24 20.10
C ARG A 405 6.91 -3.08 21.04
N THR A 406 7.17 -2.89 22.33
CA THR A 406 6.12 -2.89 23.37
C THR A 406 5.95 -1.50 23.96
N GLY A 407 7.06 -0.82 24.26
CA GLY A 407 7.04 0.52 24.87
C GLY A 407 6.29 1.57 24.06
N LEU A 408 6.29 1.44 22.72
CA LEU A 408 5.64 2.38 21.80
C LEU A 408 4.31 1.87 21.20
N THR A 409 3.80 0.74 21.66
CA THR A 409 2.58 0.12 21.10
C THR A 409 1.38 0.43 21.98
N ASP A 410 0.35 1.03 21.40
CA ASP A 410 -0.91 1.32 22.09
C ASP A 410 -1.81 0.07 22.06
N PRO A 411 -2.23 -0.45 23.23
CA PRO A 411 -3.06 -1.64 23.29
C PRO A 411 -4.38 -1.50 22.52
N ARG A 412 -4.95 -0.29 22.41
CA ARG A 412 -6.18 -0.06 21.65
C ARG A 412 -5.97 -0.24 20.16
N VAL A 413 -4.81 0.13 19.63
CA VAL A 413 -4.46 -0.08 18.21
C VAL A 413 -4.29 -1.57 17.94
N ALA A 414 -3.52 -2.26 18.78
CA ALA A 414 -3.28 -3.71 18.65
C ALA A 414 -4.56 -4.55 18.72
N GLN A 415 -5.56 -4.10 19.49
CA GLN A 415 -6.82 -4.78 19.72
C GLN A 415 -7.98 -4.19 18.89
N GLU A 416 -7.71 -3.21 18.03
CA GLU A 416 -8.72 -2.49 17.22
C GLU A 416 -9.90 -1.97 18.07
N LEU A 417 -9.60 -1.44 19.26
CA LEU A 417 -10.58 -0.78 20.11
C LEU A 417 -10.84 0.65 19.62
N PRO A 418 -12.04 1.22 19.84
CA PRO A 418 -12.36 2.58 19.42
C PRO A 418 -11.29 3.62 19.85
N PRO A 419 -10.89 4.55 18.96
CA PRO A 419 -11.45 4.81 17.62
C PRO A 419 -10.85 3.95 16.48
N PHE A 420 -10.05 2.93 16.80
CA PHE A 420 -9.34 2.08 15.83
C PHE A 420 -10.15 0.85 15.39
N ASP A 421 -11.37 0.70 15.91
CA ASP A 421 -12.33 -0.30 15.48
C ASP A 421 -12.67 -0.11 14.00
N ARG A 422 -12.99 -1.19 13.30
CA ARG A 422 -13.19 -1.20 11.86
C ARG A 422 -14.27 -2.20 11.46
N VAL A 423 -14.67 -2.12 10.21
CA VAL A 423 -15.46 -3.15 9.54
C VAL A 423 -14.54 -4.33 9.15
N THR A 424 -15.13 -5.48 8.86
CA THR A 424 -14.48 -6.55 8.11
C THR A 424 -14.65 -6.26 6.61
N LEU A 425 -13.55 -6.19 5.86
CA LEU A 425 -13.60 -5.95 4.41
C LEU A 425 -14.07 -7.21 3.68
N PHE A 426 -14.69 -7.05 2.51
CA PHE A 426 -15.13 -8.15 1.66
C PHE A 426 -13.97 -9.09 1.33
N THR A 427 -12.81 -8.51 1.02
CA THR A 427 -11.59 -9.24 0.67
C THR A 427 -10.96 -10.03 1.83
N GLU A 428 -11.39 -9.78 3.07
CA GLU A 428 -10.96 -10.54 4.25
C GLU A 428 -11.86 -11.74 4.53
N ASP A 429 -13.05 -11.83 3.93
CA ASP A 429 -13.95 -12.96 4.11
C ASP A 429 -13.57 -14.12 3.15
N PRO A 430 -13.01 -15.24 3.67
CA PRO A 430 -12.59 -16.37 2.84
C PRO A 430 -13.78 -17.11 2.19
N THR A 431 -15.01 -16.84 2.61
CA THR A 431 -16.23 -17.48 2.08
C THR A 431 -16.83 -16.74 0.89
N LEU A 432 -16.42 -15.48 0.67
CA LEU A 432 -16.99 -14.61 -0.36
C LEU A 432 -16.15 -14.52 -1.65
N GLY A 433 -14.89 -14.98 -1.61
CA GLY A 433 -14.05 -15.18 -2.80
C GLY A 433 -14.43 -16.44 -3.59
N GLY A 434 -14.28 -16.40 -4.92
CA GLY A 434 -14.59 -17.55 -5.77
C GLY A 434 -13.82 -18.82 -5.36
N THR A 435 -14.51 -19.94 -5.18
CA THR A 435 -13.88 -21.24 -4.82
C THR A 435 -13.57 -22.04 -6.08
N THR A 436 -12.30 -22.36 -6.32
CA THR A 436 -11.88 -23.24 -7.43
C THR A 436 -12.21 -24.70 -7.14
N TYR A 437 -12.63 -25.45 -8.16
CA TYR A 437 -12.90 -26.89 -8.08
C TYR A 437 -12.83 -27.58 -9.44
N GLY A 438 -12.67 -28.91 -9.42
CA GLY A 438 -12.46 -29.70 -10.64
C GLY A 438 -11.04 -29.56 -11.19
N ALA A 439 -10.60 -30.54 -11.98
CA ALA A 439 -9.27 -30.54 -12.58
C ALA A 439 -9.33 -29.90 -13.97
N GLY A 440 -8.56 -28.83 -14.20
CA GLY A 440 -8.41 -28.27 -15.53
C GLY A 440 -7.81 -29.27 -16.53
N THR A 441 -7.96 -28.97 -17.82
CA THR A 441 -7.35 -29.74 -18.93
C THR A 441 -6.21 -28.94 -19.51
N SER A 442 -4.99 -29.47 -19.41
CA SER A 442 -3.79 -28.82 -19.94
C SER A 442 -3.80 -28.74 -21.47
N GLY A 443 -3.29 -27.63 -21.98
CA GLY A 443 -3.11 -27.35 -23.39
C GLY A 443 -1.69 -27.54 -23.89
N SER A 444 -1.37 -26.83 -24.97
CA SER A 444 -0.03 -26.76 -25.54
C SER A 444 0.99 -26.33 -24.49
N GLY A 445 2.15 -27.01 -24.48
CA GLY A 445 3.19 -26.78 -23.48
C GLY A 445 2.92 -27.42 -22.12
N GLY A 446 1.79 -28.14 -21.96
CA GLY A 446 1.41 -28.75 -20.67
C GLY A 446 0.84 -27.75 -19.67
N GLU A 447 0.57 -26.52 -20.09
CA GLU A 447 0.00 -25.47 -19.24
C GLU A 447 -1.52 -25.62 -19.15
N THR A 448 -2.05 -25.51 -17.94
CA THR A 448 -3.49 -25.45 -17.71
C THR A 448 -3.91 -23.98 -17.66
N PRO A 449 -4.86 -23.54 -18.50
CA PRO A 449 -5.42 -22.19 -18.42
C PRO A 449 -5.94 -21.93 -17.00
N ARG A 450 -5.68 -20.75 -16.44
CA ARG A 450 -6.07 -20.43 -15.07
C ARG A 450 -7.09 -19.30 -15.08
N MET A 451 -8.20 -19.48 -14.34
CA MET A 451 -9.18 -18.43 -14.15
C MET A 451 -8.69 -17.40 -13.13
N ILE A 452 -8.92 -16.12 -13.42
CA ILE A 452 -8.58 -14.98 -12.58
C ILE A 452 -9.83 -14.14 -12.37
N CYS A 453 -10.10 -13.72 -11.14
CA CYS A 453 -11.22 -12.86 -10.79
C CYS A 453 -10.83 -12.00 -9.58
N TYR A 454 -10.77 -10.68 -9.79
CA TYR A 454 -10.48 -9.67 -8.76
C TYR A 454 -11.61 -8.63 -8.71
N GLU A 455 -12.85 -9.09 -8.85
CA GLU A 455 -14.04 -8.27 -8.64
C GLU A 455 -15.05 -8.98 -7.74
N ALA A 456 -15.78 -8.17 -7.00
CA ALA A 456 -16.89 -8.60 -6.17
C ALA A 456 -18.04 -9.17 -7.04
N PRO A 457 -18.56 -10.39 -6.77
CA PRO A 457 -19.76 -10.92 -7.39
C PRO A 457 -21.05 -10.26 -6.82
N SER A 458 -21.02 -8.96 -6.61
CA SER A 458 -22.13 -8.20 -6.02
C SER A 458 -23.22 -7.89 -7.03
N LEU A 459 -24.48 -7.96 -6.59
CA LEU A 459 -25.64 -7.64 -7.41
C LEU A 459 -25.58 -6.18 -7.88
N GLY A 460 -25.79 -5.99 -9.18
CA GLY A 460 -25.68 -4.69 -9.81
C GLY A 460 -24.26 -4.28 -10.19
N ASN A 461 -23.22 -5.09 -9.91
CA ASN A 461 -21.89 -4.85 -10.47
C ASN A 461 -21.96 -4.90 -12.01
N PRO A 462 -21.77 -3.77 -12.72
CA PRO A 462 -21.86 -3.75 -14.19
C PRO A 462 -20.67 -4.45 -14.85
N ASN A 463 -19.58 -4.66 -14.11
CA ASN A 463 -18.27 -4.99 -14.65
C ASN A 463 -17.71 -6.31 -14.13
N PHE A 464 -18.47 -7.20 -13.47
CA PHE A 464 -17.93 -8.44 -12.89
C PHE A 464 -17.04 -9.21 -13.87
N THR A 465 -15.71 -9.04 -13.71
CA THR A 465 -14.72 -9.45 -14.71
C THR A 465 -14.11 -10.79 -14.36
N LEU A 466 -14.24 -11.72 -15.30
CA LEU A 466 -13.59 -13.03 -15.26
C LEU A 466 -12.52 -13.04 -16.34
N ALA A 467 -11.29 -13.38 -15.97
CA ALA A 467 -10.16 -13.45 -16.87
C ALA A 467 -9.54 -14.85 -16.92
N VAL A 468 -8.72 -15.07 -17.93
CA VAL A 468 -7.94 -16.28 -18.11
C VAL A 468 -6.50 -15.92 -18.48
N ASP A 469 -5.54 -16.61 -17.89
CA ASP A 469 -4.14 -16.61 -18.32
C ASP A 469 -3.63 -18.05 -18.49
N ARG A 470 -2.34 -18.21 -18.84
CA ARG A 470 -1.69 -19.51 -19.11
C ARG A 470 -2.35 -20.34 -20.21
N ALA A 471 -3.03 -19.67 -21.13
CA ALA A 471 -3.66 -20.30 -22.29
C ALA A 471 -2.73 -20.26 -23.51
N LEU A 472 -3.18 -20.80 -24.65
CA LEU A 472 -2.51 -20.63 -25.94
C LEU A 472 -2.78 -19.23 -26.50
N GLY A 473 -1.74 -18.46 -26.78
CA GLY A 473 -1.86 -17.12 -27.38
C GLY A 473 -2.45 -17.15 -28.79
N GLY A 474 -3.39 -16.23 -29.09
CA GLY A 474 -4.12 -16.16 -30.36
C GLY A 474 -5.25 -17.19 -30.52
N ALA A 475 -5.43 -18.09 -29.55
CA ALA A 475 -6.48 -19.10 -29.55
C ALA A 475 -7.86 -18.49 -29.30
N ASN A 476 -8.91 -19.07 -29.88
CA ASN A 476 -10.27 -18.70 -29.52
C ASN A 476 -10.62 -19.25 -28.13
N ALA A 477 -11.23 -18.41 -27.29
CA ALA A 477 -11.68 -18.79 -25.95
C ALA A 477 -13.17 -18.54 -25.75
N MET A 478 -13.76 -19.36 -24.87
CA MET A 478 -15.14 -19.27 -24.46
C MET A 478 -15.23 -19.38 -22.94
N LEU A 479 -16.10 -18.56 -22.35
CA LEU A 479 -16.46 -18.65 -20.95
C LEU A 479 -17.83 -19.29 -20.81
N LEU A 480 -17.91 -20.44 -20.16
CA LEU A 480 -19.16 -21.09 -19.80
C LEU A 480 -19.57 -20.64 -18.40
N VAL A 481 -20.77 -20.08 -18.26
CA VAL A 481 -21.36 -19.70 -16.97
C VAL A 481 -22.68 -20.45 -16.76
N SER A 482 -22.92 -20.97 -15.57
CA SER A 482 -24.16 -21.65 -15.21
C SER A 482 -24.53 -21.41 -13.74
N THR A 483 -25.80 -21.59 -13.40
CA THR A 483 -26.27 -21.64 -12.00
C THR A 483 -26.22 -23.06 -11.41
N ARG A 484 -25.50 -23.99 -12.06
CA ARG A 484 -25.41 -25.38 -11.63
C ARG A 484 -24.01 -25.96 -11.90
N SER A 485 -23.43 -26.61 -10.91
CA SER A 485 -22.21 -27.41 -11.04
C SER A 485 -22.45 -28.80 -11.63
N MET A 486 -21.39 -29.39 -12.17
CA MET A 486 -21.30 -30.80 -12.55
C MET A 486 -20.04 -31.40 -11.91
N PRO A 487 -20.02 -31.67 -10.58
CA PRO A 487 -18.81 -32.09 -9.88
C PRO A 487 -18.17 -33.37 -10.43
N GLY A 488 -18.98 -34.26 -11.01
CA GLY A 488 -18.50 -35.49 -11.66
C GLY A 488 -17.85 -35.29 -13.04
N GLY A 489 -17.89 -34.06 -13.58
CA GLY A 489 -17.42 -33.74 -14.92
C GLY A 489 -18.37 -34.23 -16.01
N VAL A 490 -18.49 -33.47 -17.10
CA VAL A 490 -19.14 -33.91 -18.34
C VAL A 490 -18.29 -33.51 -19.55
N PRO A 491 -18.26 -34.32 -20.62
CA PRO A 491 -17.58 -33.92 -21.85
C PRO A 491 -18.19 -32.64 -22.43
N PHE A 492 -17.35 -31.66 -22.76
CA PHE A 492 -17.75 -30.42 -23.41
C PHE A 492 -16.65 -29.89 -24.31
N GLY A 493 -16.95 -29.74 -25.60
CA GLY A 493 -16.02 -29.14 -26.56
C GLY A 493 -14.68 -29.86 -26.76
N GLY A 494 -14.46 -31.04 -26.18
CA GLY A 494 -13.17 -31.75 -26.21
C GLY A 494 -12.49 -31.86 -24.84
N ALA A 495 -12.91 -31.06 -23.86
CA ALA A 495 -12.43 -31.09 -22.48
C ALA A 495 -13.51 -31.57 -21.50
N THR A 496 -13.16 -31.64 -20.21
CA THR A 496 -14.12 -31.91 -19.13
C THR A 496 -14.67 -30.60 -18.58
N SER A 497 -15.99 -30.44 -18.60
CA SER A 497 -16.67 -29.35 -17.90
C SER A 497 -17.16 -29.79 -16.52
N PHE A 498 -16.86 -28.97 -15.51
CA PHE A 498 -17.41 -29.11 -14.15
C PHE A 498 -18.55 -28.12 -13.89
N VAL A 499 -19.02 -27.47 -14.95
CA VAL A 499 -20.13 -26.53 -14.98
C VAL A 499 -21.24 -27.15 -15.84
N SER A 500 -22.52 -26.90 -15.52
CA SER A 500 -23.61 -27.52 -16.28
C SER A 500 -23.64 -27.04 -17.73
N THR A 501 -23.63 -28.02 -18.65
CA THR A 501 -23.76 -27.77 -20.09
C THR A 501 -25.20 -27.86 -20.60
N SER A 502 -26.17 -27.96 -19.68
CA SER A 502 -27.58 -28.17 -20.03
C SER A 502 -28.25 -26.88 -20.54
N THR A 503 -28.98 -26.99 -21.64
CA THR A 503 -29.71 -25.87 -22.25
C THR A 503 -30.71 -25.26 -21.27
N GLY A 504 -30.77 -23.92 -21.22
CA GLY A 504 -31.66 -23.17 -20.33
C GLY A 504 -31.12 -22.88 -18.93
N ARG A 505 -29.96 -23.45 -18.54
CA ARG A 505 -29.27 -23.15 -17.27
C ARG A 505 -27.83 -22.68 -17.45
N GLN A 506 -27.39 -22.56 -18.70
CA GLN A 506 -26.06 -22.13 -19.07
C GLN A 506 -26.13 -20.92 -19.98
N ARG A 507 -25.06 -20.13 -19.96
CA ARG A 507 -24.75 -19.13 -20.97
C ARG A 507 -23.30 -19.29 -21.37
N LEU A 508 -23.07 -19.40 -22.67
CA LEU A 508 -21.75 -19.51 -23.25
C LEU A 508 -21.39 -18.19 -23.90
N PHE A 509 -20.32 -17.56 -23.43
CA PHE A 509 -19.82 -16.29 -23.93
C PHE A 509 -18.59 -16.55 -24.80
N SER A 510 -18.55 -15.95 -25.99
CA SER A 510 -17.32 -15.93 -26.78
C SER A 510 -16.47 -14.76 -26.30
N ALA A 511 -15.22 -15.04 -25.92
CA ALA A 511 -14.23 -14.01 -25.61
C ALA A 511 -13.35 -13.65 -26.82
N GLY A 512 -13.65 -14.22 -27.99
CA GLY A 512 -12.83 -14.04 -29.19
C GLY A 512 -11.45 -14.69 -29.07
N GLN A 513 -10.48 -14.14 -29.79
CA GLN A 513 -9.09 -14.59 -29.74
C GLN A 513 -8.40 -14.00 -28.51
N LEU A 514 -7.74 -14.87 -27.74
CA LEU A 514 -6.86 -14.48 -26.66
C LEU A 514 -5.67 -13.69 -27.20
N GLN A 515 -5.23 -12.73 -26.41
CA GLN A 515 -4.03 -11.96 -26.66
C GLN A 515 -2.78 -12.79 -26.31
N GLY A 516 -1.59 -12.29 -26.65
CA GLY A 516 -0.33 -13.01 -26.46
C GLY A 516 0.01 -13.99 -27.60
N ILE A 517 1.21 -14.57 -27.56
CA ILE A 517 1.73 -15.44 -28.62
C ILE A 517 2.37 -16.69 -28.02
N GLY A 518 1.95 -17.87 -28.48
CA GLY A 518 2.57 -19.15 -28.13
C GLY A 518 2.00 -19.79 -26.86
N ASN A 519 2.65 -20.87 -26.43
CA ASN A 519 2.17 -21.77 -25.39
C ASN A 519 2.23 -21.09 -24.01
N GLY A 520 1.12 -21.12 -23.26
CA GLY A 520 1.05 -20.58 -21.90
C GLY A 520 1.14 -19.05 -21.80
N GLN A 521 1.21 -18.33 -22.92
CA GLN A 521 1.31 -16.86 -22.97
C GLN A 521 -0.01 -16.20 -23.38
N GLY A 522 -1.06 -17.00 -23.59
CA GLY A 522 -2.39 -16.55 -23.96
C GLY A 522 -3.15 -16.00 -22.76
N TYR A 523 -3.80 -14.85 -22.95
CA TYR A 523 -4.63 -14.22 -21.92
C TYR A 523 -5.83 -13.46 -22.49
N GLY A 524 -6.83 -13.23 -21.66
CA GLY A 524 -8.01 -12.44 -22.01
C GLY A 524 -8.97 -12.29 -20.83
N SER A 525 -9.95 -11.41 -20.98
CA SER A 525 -10.95 -11.15 -19.95
C SER A 525 -12.34 -10.94 -20.56
N LEU A 526 -13.37 -11.14 -19.75
CA LEU A 526 -14.75 -10.90 -20.10
C LEU A 526 -15.48 -10.32 -18.89
N SER A 527 -16.03 -9.12 -19.06
CA SER A 527 -16.82 -8.44 -18.03
C SER A 527 -18.31 -8.76 -18.21
N LEU A 528 -18.97 -9.07 -17.10
CA LEU A 528 -20.37 -9.47 -17.03
C LEU A 528 -21.15 -8.49 -16.17
N ALA A 529 -22.23 -7.92 -16.70
CA ALA A 529 -23.16 -7.17 -15.87
C ALA A 529 -24.00 -8.12 -15.01
N LEU A 530 -23.88 -7.98 -13.69
CA LEU A 530 -24.70 -8.69 -12.72
C LEU A 530 -26.01 -7.91 -12.47
N PRO A 531 -27.17 -8.60 -12.43
CA PRO A 531 -28.45 -7.95 -12.25
C PRO A 531 -28.58 -7.33 -10.85
N ALA A 532 -29.08 -6.09 -10.78
CA ALA A 532 -29.40 -5.42 -9.52
C ALA A 532 -30.77 -5.89 -8.98
N SER A 533 -30.87 -7.15 -8.55
CA SER A 533 -32.13 -7.70 -8.03
C SER A 533 -31.88 -8.71 -6.91
N ALA A 534 -32.48 -8.45 -5.74
CA ALA A 534 -32.43 -9.33 -4.58
C ALA A 534 -32.99 -10.75 -4.83
N PHE A 535 -33.68 -10.98 -5.97
CA PHE A 535 -34.04 -12.34 -6.38
C PHE A 535 -32.82 -13.24 -6.60
N TYR A 536 -31.67 -12.65 -6.95
CA TYR A 536 -30.43 -13.38 -7.22
C TYR A 536 -29.48 -13.42 -6.02
N ASP A 537 -29.86 -12.84 -4.88
CA ASP A 537 -29.06 -12.91 -3.65
C ASP A 537 -28.93 -14.37 -3.18
N GLY A 538 -27.71 -14.77 -2.82
CA GLY A 538 -27.34 -16.13 -2.46
C GLY A 538 -27.28 -17.13 -3.61
N VAL A 539 -27.54 -16.72 -4.85
CA VAL A 539 -27.46 -17.63 -6.01
C VAL A 539 -26.00 -17.99 -6.30
N GLU A 540 -25.72 -19.29 -6.41
CA GLU A 540 -24.41 -19.76 -6.84
C GLU A 540 -24.26 -19.65 -8.37
N LEU A 541 -23.21 -18.94 -8.81
CA LEU A 541 -22.73 -18.94 -10.18
C LEU A 541 -21.49 -19.80 -10.31
N TYR A 542 -21.41 -20.54 -11.41
CA TYR A 542 -20.32 -21.43 -11.74
C TYR A 542 -19.75 -21.04 -13.10
N ALA A 543 -18.44 -20.85 -13.19
CA ALA A 543 -17.78 -20.43 -14.41
C ALA A 543 -16.59 -21.33 -14.75
N GLN A 544 -16.32 -21.55 -16.04
CA GLN A 544 -15.14 -22.26 -16.53
C GLN A 544 -14.72 -21.78 -17.92
N TRP A 545 -13.43 -21.58 -18.12
CA TRP A 545 -12.86 -21.20 -19.42
C TRP A 545 -12.54 -22.43 -20.27
N PHE A 546 -12.81 -22.32 -21.58
CA PHE A 546 -12.45 -23.30 -22.60
C PHE A 546 -11.67 -22.60 -23.73
N VAL A 547 -10.54 -23.16 -24.12
CA VAL A 547 -9.62 -22.57 -25.10
C VAL A 547 -9.36 -23.57 -26.21
N VAL A 548 -9.55 -23.14 -27.46
CA VAL A 548 -9.26 -23.95 -28.65
C VAL A 548 -7.75 -24.09 -28.80
N ASP A 549 -7.23 -25.26 -28.43
CA ASP A 549 -5.80 -25.53 -28.32
C ASP A 549 -5.50 -26.90 -28.95
N PRO A 550 -4.96 -26.95 -30.18
CA PRO A 550 -4.65 -28.21 -30.86
C PRO A 550 -3.66 -29.13 -30.12
N GLY A 551 -2.88 -28.60 -29.17
CA GLY A 551 -1.97 -29.38 -28.34
C GLY A 551 -2.64 -29.98 -27.08
N ALA A 552 -3.87 -29.58 -26.77
CA ALA A 552 -4.66 -30.16 -25.69
C ALA A 552 -5.24 -31.54 -26.07
N THR A 553 -5.64 -32.30 -25.05
CA THR A 553 -6.36 -33.56 -25.28
C THR A 553 -7.69 -33.27 -25.98
N ASN A 554 -7.88 -33.83 -27.19
CA ASN A 554 -9.01 -33.55 -28.09
C ASN A 554 -9.13 -32.09 -28.57
N GLY A 555 -8.06 -31.31 -28.54
CA GLY A 555 -8.00 -29.99 -29.17
C GLY A 555 -8.61 -28.83 -28.38
N VAL A 556 -8.98 -29.05 -27.11
CA VAL A 556 -9.46 -27.99 -26.21
C VAL A 556 -8.83 -28.11 -24.81
N ALA A 557 -8.24 -27.02 -24.35
CA ALA A 557 -7.78 -26.84 -22.97
C ALA A 557 -8.91 -26.20 -22.14
N ALA A 558 -8.92 -26.43 -20.83
CA ALA A 558 -9.92 -25.85 -19.94
C ALA A 558 -9.31 -25.49 -18.59
N SER A 559 -9.80 -24.41 -17.98
CA SER A 559 -9.43 -24.06 -16.61
C SER A 559 -10.10 -24.98 -15.59
N GLU A 560 -9.68 -24.89 -14.33
CA GLU A 560 -10.56 -25.27 -13.22
C GLU A 560 -11.88 -24.48 -13.30
N ALA A 561 -12.95 -25.05 -12.73
CA ALA A 561 -14.19 -24.31 -12.55
C ALA A 561 -14.10 -23.47 -11.29
N VAL A 562 -14.82 -22.34 -11.26
CA VAL A 562 -14.91 -21.47 -10.09
C VAL A 562 -16.38 -21.30 -9.72
N ARG A 563 -16.65 -21.37 -8.42
CA ARG A 563 -17.96 -21.10 -7.83
C ARG A 563 -17.93 -19.75 -7.14
N PHE A 564 -18.92 -18.92 -7.41
CA PHE A 564 -19.18 -17.64 -6.76
C PHE A 564 -20.57 -17.66 -6.12
N THR A 565 -20.75 -16.94 -5.02
CA THR A 565 -22.07 -16.67 -4.44
C THR A 565 -22.40 -15.22 -4.72
N LEU A 566 -23.52 -14.97 -5.40
CA LEU A 566 -24.02 -13.60 -5.59
C LEU A 566 -24.58 -13.07 -4.28
N TYR A 567 -24.45 -11.77 -4.03
CA TYR A 567 -24.96 -11.09 -2.84
C TYR A 567 -25.41 -9.67 -3.15
#